data_AF-A0A953YRJ0-F1
#
_entry.id   AF-A0A953YRJ0-F1
#
_cell.length_a   1.000
_cell.length_b   1.000
_cell.length_c   1.000
_cell.angle_alpha   90.00
_cell.angle_beta   90.00
_cell.angle_gamma   90.00
#
_symmetry.space_group_name_H-M   'P 1'
#
loop_
_entity.id
_entity.type
_entity.pdbx_description
1 polymer ?
#
loop_
_entity_poly.entity_id
_entity_poly.type
_entity_poly.pdbx_seq_one_letter_code
_entity_poly.pdbx_strand_id
1 'polypeptide(L)'
;MRNTRKGFTLIELLIVVVIVGILALAAIPLITSNTRDARRAEGEQLLGSARDALRVEYSKTNTAPASVFAPASMTAANFVGSYFKVNDAYGTAAGSFNVGITAQNVTGTADGTGTMSFYWTSGESTIAWA
;
A
#
# COMPACT_ATOMS: atom_id res chain seq x y z
N MET A 1 -5.43 -48.89 41.46
CA MET A 1 -5.76 -48.48 40.08
C MET A 1 -4.47 -47.98 39.44
N ARG A 2 -3.90 -48.71 38.47
CA ARG A 2 -2.60 -48.35 37.86
C ARG A 2 -2.87 -47.50 36.63
N ASN A 3 -2.58 -46.20 36.73
CA ASN A 3 -2.71 -45.25 35.63
C ASN A 3 -1.56 -45.47 34.64
N THR A 4 -1.85 -46.08 33.49
CA THR A 4 -0.91 -46.20 32.37
C THR A 4 -0.75 -44.83 31.71
N ARG A 5 0.24 -44.05 32.14
CA ARG A 5 0.65 -42.86 31.38
C ARG A 5 1.30 -43.34 30.08
N LYS A 6 0.54 -43.35 28.99
CA LYS A 6 1.08 -43.53 27.64
C LYS A 6 1.89 -42.28 27.31
N GLY A 7 3.21 -42.42 27.25
CA GLY A 7 4.10 -41.37 26.75
C GLY A 7 3.96 -41.23 25.24
N PHE A 8 4.19 -40.02 24.73
CA PHE A 8 4.24 -39.74 23.29
C PHE A 8 5.44 -40.46 22.68
N THR A 9 5.28 -41.08 21.52
CA THR A 9 6.39 -41.76 20.84
C THR A 9 7.25 -40.75 20.09
N LEU A 10 8.56 -41.02 20.00
CA LEU A 10 9.48 -40.17 19.22
C LEU A 10 9.09 -40.12 17.74
N ILE A 11 8.51 -41.20 17.21
CA ILE A 11 8.04 -41.27 15.83
C ILE A 11 6.82 -40.38 15.59
N GLU A 12 5.88 -40.30 16.55
CA GLU A 12 4.74 -39.39 16.47
C GLU A 12 5.22 -37.93 16.45
N LEU A 13 6.21 -37.59 17.27
CA LEU A 13 6.74 -36.22 17.30
C LEU A 13 7.52 -35.88 16.01
N LEU A 14 8.27 -36.84 15.46
CA LEU A 14 9.00 -36.66 14.20
C LEU A 14 8.07 -36.40 13.02
N ILE A 15 6.98 -37.17 12.89
CA ILE A 15 6.00 -36.97 11.82
C ILE A 15 5.31 -35.61 11.94
N VAL A 16 4.97 -35.18 13.17
CA VAL A 16 4.35 -33.87 13.40
C VAL A 16 5.27 -32.73 12.96
N VAL A 17 6.56 -32.78 13.31
CA VAL A 17 7.52 -31.72 12.91
C VAL A 17 7.72 -31.70 11.39
N VAL A 18 7.75 -32.88 10.74
CA VAL A 18 7.84 -32.97 9.27
C VAL A 18 6.60 -32.34 8.61
N ILE A 19 5.40 -32.64 9.09
CA ILE A 19 4.16 -32.07 8.54
C ILE A 19 4.12 -30.55 8.75
N VAL A 20 4.43 -30.06 9.96
CA VAL A 20 4.46 -28.61 10.26
C VAL A 20 5.52 -27.91 9.40
N GLY A 21 6.67 -28.53 9.15
CA GLY A 21 7.71 -27.99 8.27
C GLY A 21 7.23 -27.79 6.83
N ILE A 22 6.51 -28.77 6.26
CA ILE A 22 5.94 -28.67 4.90
C ILE A 22 4.89 -27.56 4.83
N LEU A 23 3.99 -27.50 5.81
CA LEU A 23 2.93 -26.48 5.87
C LEU A 23 3.52 -25.07 6.03
N ALA A 24 4.56 -24.90 6.85
CA ALA A 24 5.22 -23.61 7.04
C ALA A 24 5.87 -23.11 5.73
N LEU A 25 6.58 -23.97 5.01
CA LEU A 25 7.21 -23.62 3.72
C LEU A 25 6.18 -23.17 2.68
N ALA A 26 5.01 -23.81 2.62
CA ALA A 26 3.95 -23.43 1.70
C ALA A 26 3.23 -22.13 2.11
N ALA A 27 3.13 -21.84 3.41
CA ALA A 27 2.39 -20.68 3.92
C ALA A 27 3.17 -19.35 3.83
N ILE A 28 4.50 -19.38 3.98
CA ILE A 28 5.35 -18.17 3.94
C ILE A 28 5.17 -17.32 2.67
N PRO A 29 5.22 -17.87 1.43
CA PRO A 29 5.07 -17.05 0.23
C PRO A 29 3.68 -16.39 0.13
N LEU A 30 2.62 -17.05 0.59
CA LEU A 30 1.26 -16.52 0.53
C LEU A 30 1.04 -15.37 1.52
N ILE A 31 1.59 -15.50 2.74
CA ILE A 31 1.46 -14.45 3.77
C ILE A 31 2.21 -13.18 3.33
N THR A 32 3.39 -13.34 2.72
CA THR A 32 4.20 -12.21 2.24
C THR A 32 3.59 -11.49 1.03
N SER A 33 2.92 -12.20 0.11
CA SER A 33 2.20 -11.55 -0.99
C SER A 33 0.96 -10.79 -0.50
N ASN A 34 0.15 -11.41 0.36
CA ASN A 34 -1.09 -10.79 0.85
C ASN A 34 -0.82 -9.54 1.69
N THR A 35 0.26 -9.54 2.48
CA THR A 35 0.67 -8.37 3.25
C THR A 35 1.17 -7.23 2.35
N ARG A 36 1.92 -7.54 1.29
CA ARG A 36 2.31 -6.54 0.29
C ARG A 36 1.10 -5.94 -0.42
N ASP A 37 0.13 -6.76 -0.81
CA ASP A 37 -1.06 -6.29 -1.52
C ASP A 37 -1.96 -5.45 -0.60
N ALA A 38 -2.07 -5.81 0.68
CA ALA A 38 -2.74 -5.00 1.70
C ALA A 38 -2.05 -3.63 1.89
N ARG A 39 -0.71 -3.59 1.90
CA ARG A 39 0.05 -2.34 1.94
C ARG A 39 -0.19 -1.50 0.69
N ARG A 40 -0.17 -2.11 -0.50
CA ARG A 40 -0.45 -1.41 -1.76
C ARG A 40 -1.85 -0.79 -1.76
N ALA A 41 -2.85 -1.52 -1.29
CA ALA A 41 -4.22 -1.00 -1.16
C ALA A 41 -4.30 0.27 -0.28
N GLU A 42 -3.50 0.36 0.79
CA GLU A 42 -3.38 1.60 1.57
C GLU A 42 -2.82 2.76 0.73
N GLY A 43 -1.77 2.50 -0.06
CA GLY A 43 -1.23 3.48 -1.00
C GLY A 43 -2.27 3.92 -2.05
N GLU A 44 -3.02 3.00 -2.65
CA GLU A 44 -4.09 3.34 -3.60
C GLU A 44 -5.19 4.18 -2.94
N GLN A 45 -5.52 3.91 -1.68
CA GLN A 45 -6.48 4.70 -0.92
C GLN A 45 -5.98 6.14 -0.67
N LEU A 46 -4.69 6.30 -0.35
CA LEU A 46 -4.07 7.62 -0.20
C LEU A 46 -3.99 8.39 -1.52
N LEU A 47 -3.71 7.71 -2.64
CA LEU A 47 -3.78 8.32 -3.97
C LEU A 47 -5.22 8.72 -4.31
N GLY A 48 -6.19 7.88 -3.99
CA GLY A 48 -7.61 8.16 -4.20
C GLY A 48 -8.07 9.41 -3.45
N SER A 49 -7.69 9.56 -2.18
CA SER A 49 -8.02 10.77 -1.41
C SER A 49 -7.35 12.02 -1.96
N ALA A 50 -6.10 11.92 -2.44
CA ALA A 50 -5.41 13.01 -3.12
C ALA A 50 -6.11 13.40 -4.44
N ARG A 51 -6.56 12.42 -5.24
CA ARG A 51 -7.34 12.67 -6.47
C ARG A 51 -8.63 13.43 -6.17
N ASP A 52 -9.35 13.03 -5.12
CA ASP A 52 -10.62 13.65 -4.79
C ASP A 52 -10.41 15.09 -4.29
N ALA A 53 -9.35 15.34 -3.52
CA ALA A 53 -8.94 16.69 -3.13
C ALA A 53 -8.64 17.58 -4.36
N LEU A 54 -7.88 17.06 -5.33
CA LEU A 54 -7.59 17.77 -6.58
C LEU A 54 -8.84 18.09 -7.40
N ARG A 55 -9.79 17.16 -7.48
CA ARG A 55 -11.07 17.37 -8.19
C ARG A 55 -11.90 18.46 -7.54
N VAL A 56 -11.97 18.45 -6.21
CA VAL A 56 -12.70 19.48 -5.45
C VAL A 56 -12.06 20.84 -5.67
N GLU A 57 -10.73 20.93 -5.65
CA GLU A 57 -10.02 22.19 -5.86
C GLU A 57 -10.21 22.70 -7.30
N TYR A 58 -10.09 21.84 -8.30
CA TYR A 58 -10.37 22.21 -9.69
C TYR A 58 -11.82 22.69 -9.88
N SER A 59 -12.79 22.04 -9.23
CA SER A 59 -14.21 22.42 -9.31
C SER A 59 -14.49 23.80 -8.69
N LYS A 60 -13.70 24.22 -7.69
CA LYS A 60 -13.83 25.53 -7.05
C LYS A 60 -13.15 26.63 -7.85
N THR A 61 -11.92 26.38 -8.29
CA THR A 61 -11.03 27.41 -8.81
C THR A 61 -11.06 27.47 -10.34
N ASN A 62 -11.68 26.48 -11.00
CA ASN A 62 -11.72 26.31 -12.47
C ASN A 62 -10.33 26.40 -13.13
N THR A 63 -9.29 26.16 -12.34
CA THR A 63 -7.88 26.32 -12.68
C THR A 63 -7.15 25.09 -12.19
N ALA A 64 -6.14 24.63 -12.94
CA ALA A 64 -5.37 23.46 -12.55
C ALA A 64 -4.67 23.71 -11.19
N PRO A 65 -4.85 22.83 -10.19
CA PRO A 65 -4.22 22.98 -8.88
C PRO A 65 -2.68 22.85 -8.95
N ALA A 66 -1.99 23.77 -8.27
CA ALA A 66 -0.53 23.88 -8.28
C ALA A 66 0.19 22.97 -7.27
N SER A 67 -0.49 22.49 -6.22
CA SER A 67 -0.06 21.37 -5.37
C SER A 67 -1.20 20.33 -5.14
N VAL A 68 -0.88 19.04 -4.86
CA VAL A 68 -1.89 18.10 -4.26
C VAL A 68 -2.33 18.62 -2.89
N PHE A 69 -1.51 19.49 -2.33
CA PHE A 69 -1.69 20.21 -1.09
C PHE A 69 -2.40 21.57 -1.28
N ALA A 70 -3.10 21.81 -2.40
CA ALA A 70 -3.92 22.99 -2.59
C ALA A 70 -5.37 22.62 -2.23
N PRO A 71 -6.01 23.24 -1.21
CA PRO A 71 -5.77 24.54 -0.54
C PRO A 71 -4.79 24.50 0.65
N ALA A 72 -4.28 25.67 1.08
CA ALA A 72 -3.23 25.86 2.11
C ALA A 72 -3.43 25.14 3.47
N SER A 73 -4.62 24.62 3.75
CA SER A 73 -4.93 23.78 4.93
C SER A 73 -4.57 22.30 4.73
N MET A 74 -4.27 21.86 3.52
CA MET A 74 -3.77 20.52 3.21
C MET A 74 -2.24 20.59 3.11
N THR A 75 -1.55 19.72 3.82
CA THR A 75 -0.09 19.61 3.81
C THR A 75 0.29 18.16 3.52
N ALA A 76 1.56 17.91 3.21
CA ALA A 76 2.07 16.54 3.06
C ALA A 76 1.79 15.65 4.28
N ALA A 77 1.61 16.24 5.47
CA ALA A 77 1.27 15.51 6.70
C ALA A 77 -0.16 14.95 6.70
N ASN A 78 -1.08 15.50 5.90
CA ASN A 78 -2.46 15.02 5.79
C ASN A 78 -2.60 13.74 4.96
N PHE A 79 -1.56 13.40 4.19
CA PHE A 79 -1.54 12.25 3.28
C PHE A 79 -0.44 11.26 3.65
N VAL A 80 -0.37 10.94 4.94
CA VAL A 80 0.56 9.97 5.51
C VAL A 80 -0.23 8.80 6.09
N GLY A 81 0.05 7.60 5.58
CA GLY A 81 -0.40 6.34 6.12
C GLY A 81 0.69 5.66 6.97
N SER A 82 0.41 4.42 7.37
CA SER A 82 1.35 3.59 8.13
C SER A 82 2.53 3.13 7.28
N TYR A 83 2.33 2.90 5.97
CA TYR A 83 3.37 2.35 5.08
C TYR A 83 3.73 3.27 3.92
N PHE A 84 2.90 4.26 3.62
CA PHE A 84 3.05 5.12 2.45
C PHE A 84 2.77 6.58 2.80
N LYS A 85 3.45 7.48 2.10
CA LYS A 85 3.10 8.91 2.09
C LYS A 85 2.95 9.38 0.66
N VAL A 86 2.05 10.34 0.47
CA VAL A 86 1.96 11.08 -0.78
C VAL A 86 3.08 12.10 -0.84
N ASN A 87 3.86 12.03 -1.91
CA ASN A 87 4.83 13.05 -2.27
C ASN A 87 4.19 13.95 -3.33
N ASP A 88 4.35 15.27 -3.19
CA ASP A 88 4.12 16.14 -4.33
C ASP A 88 5.13 15.77 -5.42
N ALA A 89 4.63 15.39 -6.59
CA ALA A 89 5.42 15.35 -7.80
C ALA A 89 4.69 16.23 -8.82
N TYR A 90 5.40 17.14 -9.48
CA TYR A 90 4.79 18.04 -10.46
C TYR A 90 5.59 18.14 -11.74
N GLY A 91 4.89 18.01 -12.86
CA GLY A 91 5.37 18.21 -14.23
C GLY A 91 4.24 17.82 -15.20
N THR A 92 3.40 18.77 -15.64
CA THR A 92 3.48 19.64 -16.83
C THR A 92 3.19 18.93 -18.16
N ALA A 93 1.96 18.47 -18.30
CA ALA A 93 1.25 18.49 -19.58
C ALA A 93 -0.09 19.20 -19.36
N ALA A 94 -0.50 20.05 -20.30
CA ALA A 94 -1.81 20.69 -20.24
C ALA A 94 -2.91 19.61 -20.17
N GLY A 95 -3.56 19.47 -19.01
CA GLY A 95 -4.62 18.50 -18.79
C GLY A 95 -4.30 17.34 -17.83
N SER A 96 -3.05 17.15 -17.39
CA SER A 96 -2.63 16.01 -16.55
C SER A 96 -1.84 16.37 -15.30
N PHE A 97 -2.17 15.67 -14.21
CA PHE A 97 -1.58 15.74 -12.89
C PHE A 97 -0.89 14.42 -12.56
N ASN A 98 0.32 14.45 -12.03
CA ASN A 98 0.97 13.24 -11.52
C ASN A 98 1.09 13.34 -9.99
N VAL A 99 0.58 12.36 -9.25
CA VAL A 99 0.74 12.26 -7.80
C VAL A 99 1.65 11.07 -7.51
N GLY A 100 2.78 11.32 -6.86
CA GLY A 100 3.66 10.24 -6.41
C GLY A 100 3.28 9.74 -5.02
N ILE A 101 3.38 8.44 -4.79
CA ILE A 101 3.45 7.84 -3.46
C ILE A 101 4.81 7.19 -3.27
N THR A 102 5.42 7.51 -2.14
CA THR A 102 6.66 6.87 -1.70
C THR A 102 6.39 6.06 -0.45
N ALA A 103 6.97 4.86 -0.38
CA ALA A 103 6.97 4.08 0.85
C ALA A 103 7.62 4.86 2.00
N GLN A 104 7.03 4.79 3.19
CA GLN A 104 7.52 5.42 4.41
C GLN A 104 7.72 4.37 5.50
N ASN A 105 8.75 4.51 6.33
CA ASN A 105 9.05 3.61 7.45
C ASN A 105 9.19 2.12 7.07
N VAL A 106 9.70 1.79 5.89
CA VAL A 106 9.96 0.38 5.54
C VAL A 106 11.40 0.02 5.88
N THR A 107 11.60 -0.47 7.10
CA THR A 107 12.81 -1.21 7.46
C THR A 107 12.81 -2.51 6.66
N GLY A 108 13.51 -2.55 5.53
CA GLY A 108 14.01 -3.80 4.95
C GLY A 108 13.29 -4.41 3.74
N THR A 109 12.25 -3.81 3.18
CA THR A 109 11.69 -4.28 1.90
C THR A 109 11.27 -3.08 1.07
N ALA A 110 11.83 -2.92 -0.13
CA ALA A 110 11.34 -1.90 -1.04
C ALA A 110 9.93 -2.31 -1.51
N ASP A 111 8.88 -1.86 -0.81
CA ASP A 111 7.47 -2.13 -1.15
C ASP A 111 7.01 -1.45 -2.46
N GLY A 112 7.96 -0.90 -3.23
CA GLY A 112 7.74 -0.22 -4.50
C GLY A 112 7.34 1.24 -4.32
N THR A 113 7.43 2.01 -5.41
CA THR A 113 6.88 3.37 -5.49
C THR A 113 5.67 3.33 -6.40
N GLY A 114 4.52 3.81 -5.91
CA GLY A 114 3.31 3.94 -6.72
C GLY A 114 3.19 5.36 -7.27
N THR A 115 2.92 5.53 -8.56
CA THR A 115 2.59 6.85 -9.14
C THR A 115 1.20 6.81 -9.73
N MET A 116 0.35 7.77 -9.36
CA MET A 116 -0.93 7.98 -10.01
C MET A 116 -0.84 9.14 -10.99
N SER A 117 -1.26 8.92 -12.22
CA SER A 117 -1.54 10.00 -13.17
C SER A 117 -3.05 10.24 -13.18
N PHE A 118 -3.47 11.50 -13.09
CA PHE A 118 -4.87 11.94 -13.10
C PHE A 118 -5.06 13.04 -14.14
N TYR A 119 -6.05 12.87 -15.02
CA TYR A 119 -6.43 13.86 -16.03
C TYR A 119 -7.68 14.61 -15.58
N TRP A 120 -7.58 15.93 -15.34
CA TRP A 120 -8.72 16.71 -14.84
C TRP A 120 -9.74 17.07 -15.92
N THR A 121 -9.37 16.98 -17.19
CA THR A 121 -10.26 17.25 -18.33
C THR A 121 -11.18 16.07 -18.65
N SER A 122 -10.69 14.82 -18.49
CA SER A 122 -11.47 13.59 -18.72
C SER A 122 -11.92 12.91 -17.43
N GLY A 123 -11.32 13.26 -16.28
CA GLY A 123 -11.58 12.62 -15.00
C GLY A 123 -10.90 11.25 -14.84
N GLU A 124 -10.13 10.80 -15.84
CA GLU A 124 -9.44 9.50 -15.84
C GLU A 124 -8.26 9.50 -14.86
N SER A 125 -7.99 8.35 -14.23
CA SER A 125 -6.80 8.15 -13.39
C SER A 125 -6.21 6.76 -13.60
N THR A 126 -4.89 6.67 -13.67
CA THR A 126 -4.14 5.41 -13.77
C THR A 126 -3.10 5.35 -12.67
N ILE A 127 -3.03 4.24 -11.93
CA ILE A 127 -2.00 4.00 -10.91
C ILE A 127 -1.00 2.98 -11.49
N ALA A 128 0.29 3.32 -11.44
CA ALA A 128 1.38 2.46 -11.84
C ALA A 128 2.26 2.17 -10.62
N TRP A 129 2.50 0.89 -10.35
CA TRP A 129 3.43 0.44 -9.31
C TRP A 129 4.78 0.09 -9.96
N ALA A 130 5.86 0.69 -9.46
CA ALA A 130 7.24 0.34 -9.80
C ALA A 130 7.86 -0.56 -8.72
#